data_AF-A0A354H3P6-F1
#
_entry.id   AF-A0A354H3P6-F1
#
_cell.length_a   1.000
_cell.length_b   1.000
_cell.length_c   1.000
_cell.angle_alpha   90.00
_cell.angle_beta   90.00
_cell.angle_gamma   90.00
#
_symmetry.space_group_name_H-M   'P 1'
#
loop_
_entity.id
_entity.type
_entity.pdbx_description
1 polymer ?
#
loop_
_entity_poly.entity_id
_entity_poly.type
_entity_poly.pdbx_seq_one_letter_code
_entity_poly.pdbx_strand_id
1 'polypeptide(L)' 'MKIAILGMGCATCNKLEDTVRLAVKETGIDAQIEHVKDIKQIMAYGVMTTPALVIDGK' A
#
# COMPACT_ATOMS: atom_id res chain seq x y z
N MET A 1 4.50 6.76 -10.10
CA MET A 1 3.28 6.12 -9.58
C MET A 1 3.34 6.15 -8.05
N LYS A 2 2.27 6.46 -7.32
CA LYS A 2 2.30 6.43 -5.84
C LYS A 2 1.46 5.27 -5.33
N ILE A 3 2.09 4.32 -4.65
CA ILE A 3 1.40 3.14 -4.10
C ILE A 3 1.44 3.25 -2.58
N ALA A 4 0.29 3.50 -1.97
CA ALA A 4 0.15 3.53 -0.53
C ALA A 4 -0.49 2.22 -0.04
N ILE A 5 0.22 1.49 0.82
CA ILE A 5 -0.27 0.28 1.46
C ILE A 5 -0.83 0.68 2.82
N LEU A 6 -2.14 0.57 2.96
CA LEU A 6 -2.89 0.90 4.15
C LEU A 6 -3.04 -0.36 5.00
N GLY A 7 -2.23 -0.49 6.04
CA GLY A 7 -2.23 -1.70 6.85
C GLY A 7 -1.55 -1.50 8.20
N MET A 8 -2.14 -2.07 9.24
CA MET A 8 -1.68 -1.92 10.63
C MET A 8 -0.35 -2.66 10.94
N GLY A 9 0.39 -3.13 9.93
CA GLY A 9 1.58 -3.97 10.09
C GLY A 9 1.31 -5.47 10.28
N CYS A 10 0.16 -5.95 9.82
CA CYS A 10 -0.17 -7.38 9.83
C CYS A 10 0.73 -8.21 8.88
N ALA A 11 0.84 -9.52 9.10
CA ALA A 11 1.65 -10.39 8.23
C ALA A 11 1.22 -10.32 6.75
N THR A 12 -0.09 -10.20 6.48
CA THR A 12 -0.65 -10.03 5.13
C THR A 12 -0.27 -8.68 4.52
N CYS A 13 -0.20 -7.62 5.33
CA CYS A 13 0.16 -6.26 4.94
C CYS A 13 1.62 -6.23 4.42
N ASN A 14 2.54 -6.89 5.14
CA ASN A 14 3.94 -7.01 4.73
C ASN A 14 4.11 -7.85 3.46
N LYS A 15 3.35 -8.96 3.31
CA LYS A 15 3.36 -9.75 2.08
C LYS A 15 2.89 -8.95 0.86
N LEU A 16 1.87 -8.11 1.05
CA LEU A 16 1.37 -7.23 0.00
C LEU A 16 2.46 -6.23 -0.43
N GLU A 17 3.15 -5.61 0.52
CA GLU A 17 4.28 -4.70 0.23
C GLU A 17 5.37 -5.37 -0.59
N ASP A 18 5.79 -6.57 -0.20
CA ASP A 18 6.84 -7.31 -0.87
C ASP A 18 6.46 -7.66 -2.32
N THR A 19 5.21 -8.12 -2.50
CA THR A 19 4.64 -8.45 -3.82
C THR A 19 4.57 -7.21 -4.72
N VAL A 20 4.14 -6.07 -4.17
CA VAL A 20 4.05 -4.81 -4.91
C VAL A 20 5.44 -4.32 -5.30
N ARG A 21 6.41 -4.37 -4.38
CA ARG A 21 7.82 -4.03 -4.68
C ARG A 21 8.38 -4.87 -5.81
N LEU A 22 8.09 -6.18 -5.79
CA LEU A 22 8.53 -7.10 -6.83
C LEU A 22 7.89 -6.73 -8.17
N ALA A 23 6.56 -6.55 -8.20
CA ALA A 23 5.82 -6.20 -9.41
C ALA A 23 6.28 -4.87 -10.03
N VAL A 24 6.53 -3.85 -9.21
CA VAL A 24 7.07 -2.54 -9.63
C VAL A 24 8.45 -2.70 -10.25
N LYS A 25 9.30 -3.51 -9.63
CA LYS A 25 10.66 -3.80 -10.12
C LYS A 25 10.64 -4.60 -11.43
N GLU A 26 9.74 -5.56 -11.56
CA GLU A 26 9.58 -6.38 -12.77
C GLU A 26 8.98 -5.58 -13.93
N THR A 27 8.04 -4.68 -13.65
CA THR A 27 7.44 -3.79 -14.65
C THR A 27 8.36 -2.63 -15.05
N GLY A 28 9.44 -2.37 -14.28
CA GLY A 28 10.36 -1.27 -14.54
C GLY A 28 9.71 0.11 -14.36
N ILE A 29 8.59 0.19 -13.65
CA ILE A 29 7.86 1.42 -13.42
C ILE A 29 8.41 2.09 -12.17
N ASP A 30 8.61 3.41 -12.22
CA ASP A 30 9.01 4.17 -11.04
C ASP A 30 7.79 4.41 -10.14
N ALA A 31 7.64 3.56 -9.12
CA ALA A 31 6.58 3.66 -8.13
C ALA A 31 7.11 3.91 -6.71
N GLN A 32 6.58 4.93 -6.04
CA GLN A 32 6.85 5.22 -4.65
C GLN A 32 5.91 4.42 -3.76
N ILE A 33 6.47 3.46 -3.03
CA ILE A 33 5.72 2.58 -2.13
C ILE A 33 5.79 3.15 -0.71
N GLU A 34 4.63 3.45 -0.13
CA GLU A 34 4.47 4.05 1.20
C GLU A 34 3.58 3.17 2.07
N HIS A 35 4.08 2.73 3.23
CA HIS A 35 3.31 1.91 4.15
C HIS A 35 2.67 2.77 5.23
N VAL A 36 1.37 2.99 5.09
CA VAL A 36 0.56 3.75 6.04
C VAL A 36 0.03 2.80 7.11
N LYS A 37 0.65 2.85 8.28
CA LYS A 37 0.23 2.08 9.47
C LYS A 37 -0.77 2.82 10.36
N ASP A 38 -0.97 4.09 10.08
CA ASP A 38 -1.75 4.98 10.91
C ASP A 38 -3.24 4.89 10.56
N ILE A 39 -4.03 4.32 11.47
CA ILE A 39 -5.48 4.14 11.28
C ILE A 39 -6.18 5.46 10.90
N LYS A 40 -5.71 6.60 11.42
CA LYS A 40 -6.28 7.91 11.09
C LYS A 40 -6.10 8.24 9.61
N GLN A 41 -4.92 7.96 9.06
CA GLN A 41 -4.66 8.18 7.63
C GLN A 41 -5.46 7.19 6.77
N ILE A 42 -5.55 5.92 7.18
CA ILE A 42 -6.33 4.90 6.48
C ILE A 42 -7.81 5.33 6.36
N MET A 43 -8.40 5.82 7.46
CA MET A 43 -9.77 6.34 7.44
C MET A 43 -9.91 7.59 6.57
N ALA A 44 -8.87 8.44 6.48
CA ALA A 44 -8.87 9.59 5.59
C ALA A 44 -8.87 9.19 4.09
N TYR A 45 -8.33 8.01 3.77
CA TYR A 45 -8.47 7.40 2.44
C TYR A 45 -9.85 6.78 2.19
N GLY A 46 -10.76 6.77 3.17
CA GLY A 46 -12.11 6.23 3.01
C GLY A 46 -12.16 4.70 3.00
N VAL A 47 -11.08 4.02 3.39
CA VAL A 47 -11.00 2.57 3.40
C VAL A 47 -11.60 2.02 4.68
N MET A 48 -12.67 1.23 4.56
CA MET A 48 -13.31 0.54 5.69
C MET A 48 -12.64 -0.81 6.04
N THR A 49 -11.84 -1.38 5.15
CA THR A 49 -11.25 -2.71 5.34
C THR A 49 -9.76 -2.69 5.05
N THR A 50 -8.95 -2.97 6.06
CA THR A 50 -7.50 -3.17 5.93
C THR A 50 -7.15 -4.65 5.88
N PRO A 51 -6.13 -5.08 5.10
CA PRO A 51 -5.21 -4.24 4.33
C PRO A 51 -5.81 -3.73 3.01
N ALA A 52 -5.50 -2.48 2.66
CA ALA A 52 -5.85 -1.91 1.36
C ALA A 52 -4.61 -1.38 0.63
N LEU A 53 -4.71 -1.34 -0.69
CA LEU A 53 -3.71 -0.82 -1.59
C LEU A 53 -4.33 0.36 -2.33
N VAL A 54 -3.70 1.53 -2.25
CA VAL A 54 -4.10 2.73 -2.99
C VAL A 54 -3.04 3.01 -4.03
N ILE A 55 -3.44 3.16 -5.29
CA ILE A 55 -2.52 3.47 -6.39
C ILE A 55 -2.95 4.81 -7.00
N ASP A 56 -2.05 5.79 -7.01
CA ASP A 56 -2.29 7.14 -7.52
C ASP A 56 -3.56 7.79 -6.93
N GLY A 57 -3.84 7.51 -5.65
CA GLY A 57 -4.97 8.07 -4.91
C GLY A 57 -6.33 7.41 -5.20
N LYS A 58 -6.34 6.23 -5.83
CA LYS A 58 -7.54 5.42 -6.10
C LYS A 58 -7.41 3.99 -5.62
#